data_AF-A7E926-F1
#
_entry.id   AF-A7E926-F1
#
_cell.length_a   1.000
_cell.length_b   1.000
_cell.length_c   1.000
_cell.angle_alpha   90.00
_cell.angle_beta   90.00
_cell.angle_gamma   90.00
#
_symmetry.space_group_name_H-M   'P 1'
#
loop_
_entity.id
_entity.type
_entity.pdbx_description
1 polymer ?
#
loop_
_entity_poly.entity_id
_entity_poly.type
_entity_poly.pdbx_seq_one_letter_code
_entity_poly.pdbx_strand_id
1 'polypeptide(L)' 'MTELKEKSLLQYILDMDERGFSLRISDIEDIVNYILEMQGTKKIGKL' A
#
# COMPACT_ATOMS: atom_id res chain seq x y z
N MET A 1 -8.22 7.21 -3.67
CA MET A 1 -7.12 6.53 -4.38
C MET A 1 -7.13 6.96 -5.85
N THR A 2 -5.99 7.29 -6.45
CA THR A 2 -5.89 7.67 -7.87
C THR A 2 -5.19 6.55 -8.65
N GLU A 3 -5.53 6.32 -9.92
CA GLU A 3 -4.93 5.24 -10.73
C GLU A 3 -3.39 5.22 -10.68
N LEU A 4 -2.74 6.39 -10.65
CA LEU A 4 -1.28 6.48 -10.56
C LEU A 4 -0.72 5.93 -9.23
N LYS A 5 -1.42 6.16 -8.11
CA LYS A 5 -1.02 5.65 -6.79
C LYS A 5 -1.22 4.14 -6.70
N GLU A 6 -2.31 3.62 -7.30
CA GLU A 6 -2.59 2.18 -7.35
C GLU A 6 -1.54 1.46 -8.19
N LYS A 7 -1.22 1.98 -9.38
CA LYS A 7 -0.16 1.43 -10.25
C LYS A 7 1.20 1.44 -9.55
N SER A 8 1.55 2.54 -8.87
CA SER A 8 2.82 2.63 -8.13
C SER A 8 2.87 1.65 -6.95
N LEU A 9 1.78 1.46 -6.23
CA LEU A 9 1.71 0.49 -5.13
C LEU A 9 1.81 -0.96 -5.64
N LEU A 10 1.13 -1.27 -6.75
CA LEU A 10 1.22 -2.59 -7.39
C LEU A 10 2.65 -2.88 -7.85
N GLN A 11 3.32 -1.90 -8.47
CA GLN A 11 4.71 -2.04 -8.88
C GLN A 11 5.64 -2.29 -7.68
N TYR A 12 5.45 -1.55 -6.59
CA TYR A 12 6.21 -1.76 -5.36
C TYR A 12 6.06 -3.19 -4.82
N ILE A 13 4.84 -3.75 -4.84
CA ILE A 13 4.59 -5.12 -4.39
C ILE A 13 5.31 -6.13 -5.31
N LEU A 14 5.24 -5.95 -6.63
CA LEU A 14 5.90 -6.82 -7.60
C LEU A 14 7.43 -6.76 -7.48
N ASP A 15 8.01 -5.57 -7.34
CA ASP A 15 9.45 -5.38 -7.17
C ASP A 15 9.96 -6.08 -5.90
N MET A 16 9.15 -6.07 -4.84
CA MET A 16 9.49 -6.72 -3.57
C MET A 16 9.36 -8.24 -3.65
N ASP A 17 8.34 -8.75 -4.34
CA ASP A 17 8.18 -10.18 -4.64
C ASP A 17 9.36 -10.70 -5.50
N GLU A 18 9.74 -9.96 -6.55
CA GLU A 18 10.87 -10.29 -7.43
C GLU A 18 12.20 -10.35 -6.65
N ARG A 19 12.36 -9.48 -5.65
CA ARG A 19 13.53 -9.47 -4.75
C ARG A 19 13.47 -10.54 -3.65
N GLY A 20 12.41 -11.34 -3.59
CA GLY A 20 12.22 -12.39 -2.59
C GLY A 20 11.86 -11.88 -1.20
N PHE A 21 11.38 -10.64 -1.07
CA PHE A 21 10.88 -10.13 0.20
C PHE A 21 9.47 -10.67 0.46
N SER A 22 9.26 -11.21 1.66
CA SER A 22 7.93 -11.60 2.12
C SER A 22 7.18 -10.36 2.61
N LEU A 23 6.38 -9.72 1.75
CA LEU A 23 5.45 -8.69 2.19
C LEU A 23 4.29 -9.29 2.98
N ARG A 24 3.99 -8.71 4.15
CA ARG A 24 2.76 -9.01 4.87
C ARG A 24 1.67 -8.06 4.42
N ILE A 25 0.42 -8.52 4.48
CA ILE A 25 -0.75 -7.69 4.19
C ILE A 25 -0.78 -6.44 5.08
N SER A 26 -0.35 -6.56 6.36
CA SER A 26 -0.25 -5.44 7.29
C SER A 26 0.68 -4.33 6.79
N ASP A 27 1.79 -4.70 6.12
CA ASP A 27 2.76 -3.74 5.61
C ASP A 27 2.16 -2.93 4.45
N ILE A 28 1.31 -3.56 3.63
CA ILE A 28 0.54 -2.90 2.56
C ILE A 28 -0.56 -2.01 3.16
N GLU A 29 -1.28 -2.51 4.17
CA GLU A 29 -2.31 -1.76 4.86
C GLU A 29 -1.76 -0.47 5.47
N ASP A 30 -0.58 -0.50 6.08
CA ASP A 30 0.08 0.69 6.65
C ASP A 30 0.41 1.73 5.57
N ILE A 31 0.96 1.32 4.42
CA ILE A 31 1.25 2.21 3.30
C ILE A 31 -0.02 2.84 2.75
N VAL A 32 -1.08 2.03 2.57
CA VAL A 32 -2.37 2.52 2.09
C VAL A 32 -2.98 3.49 3.11
N ASN A 33 -2.91 3.18 4.40
CA ASN A 33 -3.41 4.04 5.46
C ASN A 33 -2.68 5.38 5.55
N TYR A 34 -1.37 5.40 5.32
CA TYR A 34 -0.59 6.63 5.20
C TYR A 34 -1.06 7.49 4.03
N ILE A 35 -1.30 6.89 2.87
CA ILE A 35 -1.82 7.59 1.69
C ILE A 35 -3.22 8.15 1.94
N LEU A 36 -4.09 7.37 2.60
CA LEU A 36 -5.45 7.78 2.93
C LEU A 36 -5.50 8.91 3.95
N GLU A 37 -4.61 8.87 4.96
CA GLU A 37 -4.45 9.92 5.96
C GLU A 37 -4.03 11.26 5.32
N MET A 38 -3.07 11.24 4.39
CA MET A 38 -2.70 12.43 3.60
C MET A 38 -3.85 12.97 2.74
N GLN A 39 -4.84 12.14 2.40
CA GLN A 39 -6.02 12.54 1.65
C GLN A 39 -7.18 13.00 2.54
N GLY A 40 -7.02 12.98 3.88
CA GLY A 40 -8.13 13.27 4.81
C GLY A 40 -9.25 12.23 4.74
N THR A 41 -8.92 11.00 4.31
CA THR A 41 -9.88 9.91 4.11
C THR A 41 -9.77 8.86 5.22
N LYS A 42 -10.80 8.02 5.36
CA LYS A 42 -10.86 6.99 6.39
C LYS A 42 -9.85 5.86 6.10
N LYS A 43 -9.11 5.43 7.13
CA LYS A 43 -8.20 4.27 7.11
C LYS A 43 -8.95 2.95 6.85
N ILE A 44 -8.24 1.98 6.28
CA ILE A 44 -8.66 0.59 6.04
C ILE A 44 -8.01 -0.36 7.05
N GLY A 45 -8.57 -1.57 7.18
CA GLY A 45 -8.10 -2.58 8.13
C GLY A 45 -8.64 -2.37 9.56
N LYS A 46 -8.28 -3.27 10.47
CA LYS A 46 -8.56 -3.08 11.90
C LYS A 46 -7.46 -2.21 12.50
N LEU A 47 -7.86 -1.05 13.03
CA LEU A 47 -7.08 -0.32 14.02
C LEU A 47 -6.77 -1.22 15.23
#